data_AF-A0A0R2HB56-F1
#
_entry.id   AF-A0A0R2HB56-F1
#
_cell.length_a   1.000
_cell.length_b   1.000
_cell.length_c   1.000
_cell.angle_alpha   90.00
_cell.angle_beta   90.00
_cell.angle_gamma   90.00
#
_symmetry.space_group_name_H-M   'P 1'
#
loop_
_entity.id
_entity.type
_entity.pdbx_description
1 polymer ?
#
loop_
_entity_poly.entity_id
_entity_poly.type
_entity_poly.pdbx_seq_one_letter_code
_entity_poly.pdbx_strand_id
1 'polypeptide(L)'
;MAAYYILASAEASSNLQRFDGIRYGFRAENVKNLDDLYVQTRSQGFGDEVKRRIMLGTYSLSAGSYDAFFKKAAQIRTLMINDFKKVFADYDLIVAPTAPNVAYDFGENSDDPEITYMNDVLTIPVNMAGLPGMSVNAGFANDLPVGMQFIGDQFQEAKLYQAGYAFEQATKLYEKTPGGAK
;
A
#
# COMPACT_ATOMS: atom_id res chain seq x y z
N MET A 1 -5.21 -5.88 -8.45
CA MET A 1 -5.51 -5.22 -7.16
C MET A 1 -6.04 -6.19 -6.10
N ALA A 2 -7.08 -6.98 -6.37
CA ALA A 2 -7.62 -7.95 -5.39
C ALA A 2 -6.57 -8.87 -4.73
N ALA A 3 -5.59 -9.36 -5.49
CA ALA A 3 -4.51 -10.19 -4.96
C ALA A 3 -3.71 -9.51 -3.84
N TYR A 4 -3.43 -8.20 -3.96
CA TYR A 4 -2.75 -7.45 -2.92
C TYR A 4 -3.58 -7.37 -1.65
N TYR A 5 -4.86 -7.01 -1.76
CA TYR A 5 -5.74 -6.88 -0.61
C TYR A 5 -5.93 -8.20 0.14
N ILE A 6 -5.94 -9.33 -0.57
CA ILE A 6 -5.97 -10.67 0.04
C ILE A 6 -4.67 -10.92 0.83
N LEU A 7 -3.50 -10.74 0.19
CA LEU A 7 -2.21 -11.02 0.82
C LEU A 7 -1.94 -10.08 1.99
N ALA A 8 -2.09 -8.76 1.79
CA ALA A 8 -1.88 -7.75 2.81
C ALA A 8 -2.83 -7.94 4.00
N SER A 9 -4.11 -8.26 3.77
CA SER A 9 -5.05 -8.50 4.86
C SER A 9 -4.75 -9.81 5.60
N ALA A 10 -4.38 -10.88 4.89
CA ALA A 10 -3.97 -12.13 5.49
C ALA A 10 -2.75 -11.95 6.41
N GLU A 11 -1.70 -11.30 5.91
CA GLU A 11 -0.51 -11.00 6.70
C GLU A 11 -0.81 -10.05 7.86
N ALA A 12 -1.63 -9.01 7.64
CA ALA A 12 -2.09 -8.11 8.71
C ALA A 12 -2.83 -8.88 9.80
N SER A 13 -3.75 -9.77 9.44
CA SER A 13 -4.53 -10.54 10.42
C SER A 13 -3.63 -11.37 11.34
N SER A 14 -2.55 -11.95 10.82
CA SER A 14 -1.53 -12.66 11.60
C SER A 14 -0.67 -11.69 12.41
N ASN A 15 -0.10 -10.66 11.78
CA ASN A 15 0.81 -9.72 12.42
C ASN A 15 0.16 -8.97 13.60
N LEU A 16 -1.13 -8.64 13.47
CA LEU A 16 -1.90 -7.93 14.48
C LEU A 16 -2.44 -8.83 15.60
N GLN A 17 -2.30 -10.16 15.54
CA GLN A 17 -2.73 -11.05 16.64
C GLN A 17 -2.00 -10.76 17.94
N ARG A 18 -0.77 -10.25 17.87
CA ARG A 18 0.05 -9.91 19.06
C ARG A 18 -0.51 -8.82 19.95
N PHE A 19 -1.47 -8.02 19.44
CA PHE A 19 -2.13 -6.95 20.18
C PHE A 19 -3.32 -7.55 20.95
N ASP A 20 -3.03 -7.92 22.20
CA ASP A 20 -3.94 -8.64 23.09
C ASP A 20 -4.16 -7.96 24.45
N GLY A 21 -3.42 -6.90 24.77
CA GLY A 21 -3.48 -6.23 26.07
C GLY A 21 -2.84 -7.00 27.23
N ILE A 22 -2.10 -8.09 26.94
CA ILE A 22 -1.43 -8.90 27.97
C ILE A 22 -0.07 -8.31 28.31
N ARG A 23 0.78 -8.09 27.30
CA ARG A 23 2.17 -7.64 27.49
C ARG A 23 2.32 -6.13 27.42
N TYR A 24 1.53 -5.47 26.58
CA TYR A 24 1.65 -4.03 26.29
C TYR A 24 0.38 -3.49 25.62
N GLY A 25 0.30 -2.16 25.57
CA GLY A 25 -0.74 -1.43 24.85
C GLY A 25 -2.03 -1.25 25.64
N PHE A 26 -3.09 -0.90 24.90
CA PHE A 26 -4.44 -0.77 25.47
C PHE A 26 -4.93 -2.11 26.01
N ARG A 27 -5.66 -2.07 27.13
CA ARG A 27 -6.26 -3.23 27.78
C ARG A 27 -7.66 -2.85 28.26
N ALA A 28 -8.67 -3.60 27.84
CA ALA A 28 -10.04 -3.34 28.27
C ALA A 28 -10.21 -3.57 29.78
N GLU A 29 -11.01 -2.70 30.41
CA GLU A 29 -11.40 -2.80 31.81
C GLU A 29 -12.63 -3.71 31.99
N ASN A 30 -12.90 -4.15 33.22
CA ASN A 30 -14.11 -4.92 33.61
C ASN A 30 -14.33 -6.24 32.85
N VAL A 31 -13.24 -6.89 32.43
CA VAL A 31 -13.27 -8.18 31.70
C VAL A 31 -13.56 -9.36 32.61
N LYS A 32 -14.37 -10.31 32.15
CA LYS A 32 -14.85 -11.44 32.97
C LYS A 32 -13.90 -12.64 32.95
N ASN A 33 -13.24 -12.85 31.84
CA ASN A 33 -12.34 -13.98 31.61
C ASN A 33 -11.33 -13.62 30.50
N LEU A 34 -10.47 -14.57 30.15
CA LEU A 34 -9.41 -14.36 29.17
C LEU A 34 -9.94 -14.13 27.74
N ASP A 35 -10.99 -14.84 27.33
CA ASP A 35 -11.59 -14.66 26.00
C ASP A 35 -12.24 -13.27 25.88
N ASP A 36 -12.95 -12.85 26.91
CA ASP A 36 -13.55 -11.52 27.00
C ASP A 36 -12.47 -10.41 26.99
N LEU A 37 -11.34 -10.63 27.66
CA LEU A 37 -10.19 -9.73 27.59
C LEU A 37 -9.69 -9.55 26.16
N TYR A 38 -9.47 -10.64 25.41
CA TYR A 38 -9.02 -10.56 24.02
C TYR A 38 -10.03 -9.84 23.13
N VAL A 39 -11.31 -10.22 23.21
CA VAL A 39 -12.38 -9.68 22.35
C VAL A 39 -12.58 -8.19 22.62
N GLN A 40 -12.74 -7.78 23.88
CA GLN A 40 -13.00 -6.38 24.24
C GLN A 40 -11.80 -5.49 23.91
N THR A 41 -10.59 -5.92 24.27
CA THR A 41 -9.38 -5.14 24.04
C THR A 41 -9.17 -4.85 22.56
N ARG A 42 -9.37 -5.86 21.70
CA ARG A 42 -9.20 -5.71 20.25
C ARG A 42 -10.36 -4.95 19.60
N SER A 43 -11.59 -5.14 20.08
CA SER A 43 -12.77 -4.47 19.51
C SER A 43 -12.77 -2.97 19.77
N GLN A 44 -12.33 -2.56 20.96
CA GLN A 44 -12.23 -1.16 21.37
C GLN A 44 -10.92 -0.51 20.88
N GLY A 45 -9.83 -1.27 20.83
CA GLY A 45 -8.50 -0.76 20.45
C GLY A 45 -8.29 -0.58 18.95
N PHE A 46 -9.01 -1.32 18.10
CA PHE A 46 -8.88 -1.19 16.64
C PHE A 46 -10.02 -0.39 16.01
N GLY A 47 -9.64 0.55 15.14
CA GLY A 47 -10.58 1.23 14.24
C GLY A 47 -11.20 0.29 13.20
N ASP A 48 -12.23 0.77 12.51
CA ASP A 48 -13.07 -0.07 11.65
C ASP A 48 -12.34 -0.66 10.44
N GLU A 49 -11.46 0.10 9.79
CA GLU A 49 -10.66 -0.42 8.66
C GLU A 49 -9.72 -1.54 9.09
N VAL A 50 -9.11 -1.42 10.27
CA VAL A 50 -8.23 -2.46 10.82
C VAL A 50 -9.02 -3.73 11.12
N LYS A 51 -10.19 -3.60 11.76
CA LYS A 51 -11.09 -4.73 12.01
C LYS A 51 -11.55 -5.38 10.71
N ARG A 52 -11.90 -4.60 9.68
CA ARG A 52 -12.28 -5.10 8.35
C ARG A 52 -11.18 -5.96 7.72
N ARG A 53 -9.92 -5.49 7.74
CA ARG A 53 -8.77 -6.24 7.22
C ARG A 53 -8.46 -7.50 8.04
N ILE A 54 -8.58 -7.45 9.36
CA ILE A 54 -8.42 -8.64 10.21
C ILE A 54 -9.44 -9.71 9.84
N MET A 55 -10.72 -9.32 9.68
CA MET A 55 -11.79 -10.24 9.31
C MET A 55 -11.55 -10.85 7.92
N LEU A 56 -11.24 -10.03 6.91
CA LEU A 56 -10.95 -10.49 5.55
C LEU A 56 -9.73 -11.41 5.50
N GLY A 57 -8.66 -11.05 6.21
CA GLY A 57 -7.44 -11.84 6.29
C GLY A 57 -7.66 -13.19 6.96
N THR A 58 -8.37 -13.19 8.09
CA THR A 58 -8.71 -14.43 8.82
C THR A 58 -9.55 -15.37 7.95
N TYR A 59 -10.53 -14.82 7.21
CA TYR A 59 -11.30 -15.60 6.25
C TYR A 59 -10.43 -16.17 5.12
N SER A 60 -9.55 -15.35 4.54
CA SER A 60 -8.67 -15.74 3.45
C SER A 60 -7.66 -16.83 3.83
N LEU A 61 -7.32 -16.94 5.12
CA LEU A 61 -6.43 -17.96 5.67
C LEU A 61 -7.16 -19.20 6.22
N SER A 62 -8.50 -19.19 6.26
CA SER A 62 -9.27 -20.32 6.78
C SER A 62 -9.14 -21.56 5.88
N ALA A 63 -9.21 -22.76 6.49
CA ALA A 63 -8.93 -24.02 5.80
C ALA A 63 -9.77 -24.27 4.53
N GLY A 64 -11.02 -23.79 4.49
CA GLY A 64 -11.91 -23.93 3.33
C GLY A 64 -11.69 -22.89 2.23
N SER A 65 -11.03 -21.77 2.53
CA SER A 65 -10.87 -20.62 1.63
C SER A 65 -9.43 -20.42 1.18
N TYR A 66 -8.44 -20.98 1.89
CA TYR A 66 -7.02 -20.74 1.66
C TYR A 66 -6.57 -20.94 0.20
N ASP A 67 -6.93 -22.08 -0.39
CA ASP A 67 -6.52 -22.42 -1.76
C ASP A 67 -7.17 -21.49 -2.80
N ALA A 68 -8.43 -21.10 -2.58
CA ALA A 68 -9.19 -20.24 -3.47
C ALA A 68 -8.74 -18.76 -3.40
N PHE A 69 -8.30 -18.30 -2.23
CA PHE A 69 -7.96 -16.90 -1.98
C PHE A 69 -6.45 -16.68 -1.83
N PHE A 70 -5.88 -17.05 -0.67
CA PHE A 70 -4.49 -16.72 -0.36
C PHE A 70 -3.49 -17.35 -1.35
N LYS A 71 -3.60 -18.65 -1.58
CA LYS A 71 -2.72 -19.36 -2.53
C LYS A 71 -2.86 -18.81 -3.94
N LYS A 72 -4.09 -18.53 -4.38
CA LYS A 72 -4.34 -17.95 -5.70
C LYS A 72 -3.73 -16.55 -5.84
N ALA A 73 -3.85 -15.72 -4.81
CA ALA A 73 -3.24 -14.41 -4.77
C ALA A 73 -1.70 -14.47 -4.83
N ALA A 74 -1.08 -15.43 -4.13
CA ALA A 74 0.36 -15.66 -4.18
C ALA A 74 0.84 -16.13 -5.58
N GLN A 75 0.04 -16.94 -6.28
CA GLN A 75 0.31 -17.30 -7.67
C GLN A 75 0.25 -16.08 -8.61
N ILE A 76 -0.75 -15.21 -8.43
CA ILE A 76 -0.86 -13.95 -9.20
C ILE A 76 0.36 -13.06 -8.92
N ARG A 77 0.82 -12.97 -7.67
CA ARG A 77 2.06 -12.25 -7.32
C ARG A 77 3.25 -12.77 -8.11
N THR A 78 3.36 -14.09 -8.27
CA THR A 78 4.44 -14.71 -9.06
C THR A 78 4.36 -14.34 -10.54
N LEU A 79 3.16 -14.30 -11.12
CA LEU A 79 2.98 -13.85 -12.50
C LEU A 79 3.40 -12.38 -12.66
N MET A 80 3.02 -11.50 -11.74
CA MET A 80 3.45 -10.10 -11.75
C MET A 80 4.97 -9.94 -11.69
N ILE A 81 5.63 -10.68 -10.79
CA ILE A 81 7.11 -10.70 -10.70
C ILE A 81 7.73 -11.08 -12.05
N ASN A 82 7.20 -12.12 -12.69
CA ASN A 82 7.73 -12.59 -13.97
C ASN A 82 7.51 -11.58 -15.10
N ASP A 83 6.41 -10.84 -15.10
CA ASP A 83 6.15 -9.82 -16.11
C ASP A 83 7.10 -8.63 -15.96
N PHE A 84 7.36 -8.16 -14.74
CA PHE A 84 8.40 -7.15 -14.51
C PHE A 84 9.80 -7.64 -14.94
N LYS A 85 10.16 -8.88 -14.62
CA LYS A 85 11.44 -9.47 -15.04
C LYS A 85 11.62 -9.49 -16.56
N LYS A 86 10.55 -9.73 -17.32
CA LYS A 86 10.60 -9.66 -18.79
C LYS A 86 10.87 -8.23 -19.25
N VAL A 87 10.20 -7.24 -18.67
CA VAL A 87 10.41 -5.84 -19.03
C VAL A 87 11.84 -5.41 -18.69
N PHE A 88 12.35 -5.74 -17.50
CA PHE A 88 13.72 -5.39 -17.11
C PHE A 88 14.82 -6.16 -17.86
N ALA A 89 14.47 -7.16 -18.68
CA ALA A 89 15.43 -7.78 -19.60
C ALA A 89 15.86 -6.81 -20.72
N ASP A 90 14.95 -5.91 -21.12
CA ASP A 90 15.14 -5.00 -22.25
C ASP A 90 15.22 -3.52 -21.83
N TYR A 91 14.82 -3.18 -20.61
CA TYR A 91 14.72 -1.80 -20.12
C TYR A 91 15.34 -1.62 -18.73
N ASP A 92 15.94 -0.45 -18.47
CA ASP A 92 16.55 -0.14 -17.17
C ASP A 92 15.56 0.37 -16.12
N LEU A 93 14.50 1.06 -16.57
CA LEU A 93 13.54 1.77 -15.73
C LEU A 93 12.15 1.71 -16.38
N ILE A 94 11.12 1.70 -15.53
CA ILE A 94 9.74 1.92 -15.92
C ILE A 94 9.29 3.27 -15.34
N VAL A 95 8.57 4.06 -16.13
CA VAL A 95 8.04 5.36 -15.71
C VAL A 95 6.53 5.36 -15.85
N ALA A 96 5.83 5.83 -14.83
CA ALA A 96 4.37 5.95 -14.80
C ALA A 96 3.94 7.13 -13.91
N PRO A 97 2.68 7.60 -13.99
CA PRO A 97 2.12 8.41 -12.92
C PRO A 97 2.18 7.66 -11.59
N THR A 98 2.35 8.37 -10.48
CA THR A 98 2.33 7.74 -9.14
C THR A 98 0.91 7.42 -8.69
N ALA A 99 -0.01 8.35 -8.95
CA ALA A 99 -1.43 8.24 -8.63
C ALA A 99 -2.27 8.54 -9.89
N PRO A 100 -3.48 7.99 -10.00
CA PRO A 100 -4.35 8.23 -11.16
C PRO A 100 -4.97 9.64 -11.17
N ASN A 101 -4.99 10.32 -10.03
CA ASN A 101 -5.58 11.63 -9.80
C ASN A 101 -4.64 12.50 -8.92
N VAL A 102 -4.92 13.81 -8.87
CA VAL A 102 -4.36 14.70 -7.85
C VAL A 102 -5.07 14.48 -6.51
N ALA A 103 -4.57 15.12 -5.45
CA ALA A 103 -5.21 15.08 -4.13
C ALA A 103 -6.70 15.45 -4.22
N TYR A 104 -7.52 14.71 -3.47
CA TYR A 104 -8.96 14.89 -3.33
C TYR A 104 -9.30 15.42 -1.93
N ASP A 105 -10.51 15.95 -1.75
CA ASP A 105 -10.89 16.61 -0.51
C ASP A 105 -11.15 15.62 0.64
N PHE A 106 -11.08 16.10 1.88
CA PHE A 106 -11.40 15.28 3.05
C PHE A 106 -12.85 14.79 3.00
N GLY A 107 -13.04 13.48 3.22
CA GLY A 107 -14.37 12.86 3.18
C GLY A 107 -14.86 12.53 1.77
N GLU A 108 -14.19 13.00 0.73
CA GLU A 108 -14.45 12.58 -0.65
C GLU A 108 -14.14 11.08 -0.77
N ASN A 109 -15.06 10.33 -1.41
CA ASN A 109 -14.97 8.87 -1.60
C ASN A 109 -14.95 8.04 -0.30
N SER A 110 -15.30 8.63 0.85
CA SER A 110 -15.32 7.93 2.14
C SER A 110 -16.34 6.79 2.22
N ASP A 111 -17.41 6.88 1.43
CA ASP A 111 -18.47 5.86 1.36
C ASP A 111 -18.18 4.73 0.36
N ASP A 112 -17.14 4.87 -0.48
CA ASP A 112 -16.78 3.88 -1.49
C ASP A 112 -15.32 3.39 -1.33
N PRO A 113 -15.13 2.24 -0.64
CA PRO A 113 -13.82 1.62 -0.50
C PRO A 113 -13.17 1.26 -1.84
N GLU A 114 -13.94 1.00 -2.90
CA GLU A 114 -13.39 0.64 -4.21
C GLU A 114 -12.65 1.81 -4.85
N ILE A 115 -13.20 3.02 -4.75
CA ILE A 115 -12.54 4.24 -5.22
C ILE A 115 -11.25 4.48 -4.44
N THR A 116 -11.29 4.30 -3.12
CA THR A 116 -10.09 4.44 -2.28
C THR A 116 -9.01 3.44 -2.71
N TYR A 117 -9.39 2.21 -3.05
CA TYR A 117 -8.44 1.20 -3.51
C TYR A 117 -7.83 1.53 -4.87
N MET A 118 -8.56 2.18 -5.77
CA MET A 118 -8.07 2.60 -7.09
C MET A 118 -6.92 3.59 -7.03
N ASN A 119 -6.81 4.38 -5.96
CA ASN A 119 -5.69 5.30 -5.78
C ASN A 119 -4.33 4.58 -5.74
N ASP A 120 -4.30 3.33 -5.29
CA ASP A 120 -3.09 2.51 -5.19
C ASP A 120 -2.83 1.65 -6.44
N VAL A 121 -3.60 1.80 -7.53
CA VAL A 121 -3.51 0.91 -8.70
C VAL A 121 -2.12 0.93 -9.35
N LEU A 122 -1.43 2.08 -9.32
CA LEU A 122 -0.12 2.27 -9.92
C LEU A 122 1.04 2.00 -8.95
N THR A 123 0.79 1.89 -7.65
CA THR A 123 1.82 1.67 -6.62
C THR A 123 1.91 0.21 -6.19
N ILE A 124 0.76 -0.46 -6.01
CA ILE A 124 0.68 -1.87 -5.58
C ILE A 124 1.55 -2.84 -6.41
N PRO A 125 1.61 -2.74 -7.76
CA PRO A 125 2.43 -3.67 -8.54
C PRO A 125 3.90 -3.69 -8.12
N VAL A 126 4.44 -2.55 -7.68
CA VAL A 126 5.82 -2.40 -7.20
C VAL A 126 6.04 -3.22 -5.92
N ASN A 127 5.13 -3.10 -4.94
CA ASN A 127 5.20 -3.86 -3.69
C ASN A 127 5.02 -5.37 -3.93
N MET A 128 4.09 -5.74 -4.82
CA MET A 128 3.82 -7.13 -5.17
C MET A 128 5.04 -7.79 -5.82
N ALA A 129 5.75 -7.06 -6.67
CA ALA A 129 6.95 -7.53 -7.32
C ALA A 129 8.21 -7.45 -6.44
N GLY A 130 8.16 -6.70 -5.32
CA GLY A 130 9.31 -6.49 -4.44
C GLY A 130 10.40 -5.64 -5.11
N LEU A 131 9.99 -4.61 -5.84
CA LEU A 131 10.86 -3.72 -6.59
C LEU A 131 11.05 -2.39 -5.86
N PRO A 132 12.17 -1.68 -6.08
CA PRO A 132 12.32 -0.30 -5.65
C PRO A 132 11.48 0.63 -6.55
N GLY A 133 10.83 1.61 -5.92
CA GLY A 133 10.07 2.67 -6.59
C GLY A 133 10.33 4.03 -5.95
N MET A 134 10.33 5.09 -6.75
CA MET A 134 10.55 6.47 -6.32
C MET A 134 9.55 7.40 -6.99
N SER A 135 8.87 8.26 -6.23
CA SER A 135 7.99 9.30 -6.77
C SER A 135 8.68 10.67 -6.71
N VAL A 136 8.62 11.43 -7.80
CA VAL A 136 9.08 12.82 -7.88
C VAL A 136 7.95 13.73 -8.35
N ASN A 137 8.00 15.01 -7.99
CA ASN A 137 7.03 16.00 -8.48
C ASN A 137 7.21 16.20 -9.99
N ALA A 138 6.16 15.92 -10.77
CA ALA A 138 6.12 16.02 -12.23
C ALA A 138 5.36 17.25 -12.74
N GLY A 139 4.84 18.09 -11.84
CA GLY A 139 4.11 19.29 -12.18
C GLY A 139 2.90 19.50 -11.27
N PHE A 140 1.97 20.33 -11.74
CA PHE A 140 0.79 20.70 -10.98
C PHE A 140 -0.43 20.66 -11.89
N ALA A 141 -1.54 20.14 -11.39
CA ALA A 141 -2.84 20.22 -12.01
C ALA A 141 -3.83 20.77 -10.98
N ASN A 142 -4.58 21.81 -11.34
CA ASN A 142 -5.45 22.56 -10.41
C ASN A 142 -4.69 23.02 -9.15
N ASP A 143 -3.46 23.51 -9.33
CA ASP A 143 -2.54 23.92 -8.25
C ASP A 143 -2.14 22.80 -7.25
N LEU A 144 -2.49 21.54 -7.54
CA LEU A 144 -2.12 20.38 -6.75
C LEU A 144 -0.95 19.61 -7.40
N PRO A 145 0.03 19.13 -6.61
CA PRO A 145 1.16 18.37 -7.15
C PRO A 145 0.74 17.08 -7.86
N VAL A 146 1.43 16.77 -8.96
CA VAL A 146 1.30 15.51 -9.71
C VAL A 146 2.59 14.71 -9.54
N GLY A 147 2.49 13.44 -9.14
CA GLY A 147 3.65 12.56 -8.97
C GLY A 147 3.98 11.74 -10.21
N MET A 148 5.27 11.66 -10.57
CA MET A 148 5.79 10.68 -11.52
C MET A 148 6.63 9.64 -10.77
N GLN A 149 6.29 8.38 -10.97
CA GLN A 149 6.94 7.22 -10.36
C GLN A 149 7.96 6.63 -11.33
N PHE A 150 9.19 6.45 -10.84
CA PHE A 150 10.21 5.61 -11.44
C PHE A 150 10.24 4.26 -10.72
N ILE A 151 10.28 3.17 -11.46
CA ILE A 151 10.39 1.80 -10.93
C ILE A 151 11.65 1.19 -11.51
N GLY A 152 12.49 0.64 -10.65
CA GLY A 152 13.75 0.00 -11.01
C GLY A 152 13.69 -1.51 -10.77
N ASP A 153 14.64 -2.24 -11.34
CA ASP A 153 14.82 -3.65 -10.98
C ASP A 153 15.38 -3.78 -9.56
N GLN A 154 15.38 -5.00 -9.03
CA GLN A 154 15.86 -5.31 -7.68
C GLN A 154 17.26 -4.73 -7.43
N PHE A 155 17.39 -3.99 -6.33
CA PHE A 155 18.64 -3.35 -5.88
C PHE A 155 19.21 -2.29 -6.85
N GLN A 156 18.38 -1.68 -7.69
CA GLN A 156 18.78 -0.63 -8.63
C GLN A 156 18.41 0.80 -8.17
N GLU A 157 18.32 1.05 -6.86
CA GLU A 157 17.99 2.37 -6.30
C GLU A 157 18.93 3.48 -6.78
N ALA A 158 20.21 3.17 -7.01
CA ALA A 158 21.17 4.11 -7.56
C ALA A 158 20.73 4.67 -8.93
N LYS A 159 20.19 3.82 -9.83
CA LYS A 159 19.66 4.26 -11.14
C LYS A 159 18.43 5.13 -10.96
N LEU A 160 17.55 4.80 -10.00
CA LEU A 160 16.39 5.63 -9.68
C LEU A 160 16.83 7.03 -9.27
N TYR A 161 17.76 7.15 -8.31
CA TYR A 161 18.25 8.46 -7.86
C TYR A 161 18.92 9.25 -8.98
N GLN A 162 19.67 8.61 -9.88
CA GLN A 162 20.26 9.27 -11.04
C GLN A 162 19.19 9.84 -11.98
N ALA A 163 18.16 9.04 -12.29
CA ALA A 163 17.05 9.48 -13.14
C ALA A 163 16.22 10.60 -12.50
N GLY A 164 15.90 10.47 -11.20
CA GLY A 164 15.19 11.49 -10.45
C GLY A 164 15.98 12.79 -10.39
N TYR A 165 17.28 12.72 -10.08
CA TYR A 165 18.14 13.90 -10.06
C TYR A 165 18.19 14.60 -11.42
N ALA A 166 18.38 13.85 -12.51
CA ALA A 166 18.37 14.41 -13.87
C ALA A 166 17.02 15.10 -14.19
N PHE A 167 15.91 14.47 -13.81
CA PHE A 167 14.57 15.04 -13.99
C PHE A 167 14.36 16.32 -13.17
N GLU A 168 14.78 16.32 -11.91
CA GLU A 168 14.71 17.49 -11.03
C GLU A 168 15.55 18.65 -11.58
N GLN A 169 16.80 18.40 -12.00
CA GLN A 169 17.65 19.44 -12.59
C GLN A 169 17.08 20.04 -13.88
N ALA A 170 16.41 19.21 -14.70
CA ALA A 170 15.80 19.66 -15.95
C ALA A 170 14.54 20.51 -15.73
N THR A 171 13.76 20.20 -14.69
CA THR A 171 12.43 20.80 -14.49
C THR A 171 12.40 21.89 -13.42
N LYS A 172 13.32 21.84 -12.45
CA LYS A 172 13.41 22.74 -11.29
C LYS A 172 12.11 22.88 -10.52
N LEU A 173 11.24 21.87 -10.56
CA LEU A 173 9.94 21.88 -9.87
C LEU A 173 10.08 21.97 -8.34
N TYR A 174 11.24 21.59 -7.80
CA TYR A 174 11.59 21.78 -6.40
C TYR A 174 11.67 23.25 -5.96
N GLU A 175 11.76 24.22 -6.90
CA GLU A 175 11.70 25.65 -6.58
C GLU A 175 10.27 26.12 -6.25
N LYS A 176 9.25 25.34 -6.64
CA LYS A 176 7.85 25.62 -6.30
C LYS A 176 7.52 25.09 -4.91
N THR A 177 7.59 25.98 -3.91
CA THR A 177 7.13 25.70 -2.55
C THR A 177 5.61 25.86 -2.45
N PRO A 178 4.87 24.86 -1.93
CA PRO A 178 3.44 25.01 -1.64
C PRO A 178 3.23 26.18 -0.67
N GLY A 179 2.31 27.10 -0.99
CA GLY A 179 2.06 28.32 -0.20
C GLY A 179 2.96 29.52 -0.54
N GLY A 180 3.64 29.52 -1.69
CA GLY A 180 4.59 30.55 -2.10
C GLY A 180 4.01 31.92 -2.48
N ALA A 181 3.49 32.65 -1.49
CA ALA A 181 3.73 34.08 -1.35
C ALA A 181 4.16 34.32 0.10
N LYS A 182 5.40 34.78 0.29
CA LYS A 182 5.76 35.49 1.52
C LYS A 182 5.19 36.90 1.46
#